data_AF-A0A151F037-F1
#
_entry.id   AF-A0A151F037-F1
#
_cell.length_a   1.000
_cell.length_b   1.000
_cell.length_c   1.000
_cell.angle_alpha   90.00
_cell.angle_beta   90.00
_cell.angle_gamma   90.00
#
_symmetry.space_group_name_H-M   'P 1'
#
loop_
_entity.id
_entity.type
_entity.pdbx_description
1 polymer ?
#
loop_
_entity_poly.entity_id
_entity_poly.type
_entity_poly.pdbx_seq_one_letter_code
_entity_poly.pdbx_strand_id
1 'polypeptide(L)' 'MEVYDSQIESGKRYDLAVIGCRRANATFFESYEGDKAGAITWAIDLTPLTKIEKLSVVDYTFHLIESSKTDVKNRIEKFL' A
#
# COMPACT_ATOMS: atom_id res chain seq x y z
N MET A 1 -1.85 -14.29 -5.88
CA MET A 1 -0.55 -13.86 -5.33
C MET A 1 0.39 -14.99 -5.63
N GLU A 2 1.15 -14.88 -6.72
CA GLU A 2 2.14 -15.89 -7.07
C GLU A 2 3.32 -15.76 -6.11
N VAL A 3 3.78 -16.90 -5.60
CA VAL A 3 4.90 -17.00 -4.67
C VAL A 3 6.05 -17.61 -5.45
N TYR A 4 7.15 -16.89 -5.55
CA TYR A 4 8.36 -17.38 -6.20
C TYR A 4 9.22 -18.15 -5.20
N ASP A 5 9.96 -19.15 -5.65
CA ASP A 5 10.80 -20.00 -4.78
C ASP A 5 11.77 -19.16 -3.91
N SER A 6 12.34 -18.10 -4.48
CA SER A 6 13.21 -17.16 -3.76
C SER A 6 12.55 -16.46 -2.54
N GLN A 7 11.22 -16.46 -2.47
CA GLN A 7 10.41 -15.83 -1.42
C GLN A 7 10.02 -16.80 -0.29
N ILE A 8 10.22 -18.10 -0.48
CA ILE A 8 9.86 -19.17 0.48
C ILE A 8 11.03 -20.10 0.83
N GLU A 9 12.16 -20.00 0.15
CA GLU A 9 13.38 -20.74 0.46
C GLU A 9 14.14 -20.21 1.69
N SER A 10 15.02 -21.05 2.24
CA SER A 10 15.96 -20.68 3.33
C SER A 10 15.30 -20.14 4.60
N GLY A 11 14.09 -20.63 4.93
CA GLY A 11 13.35 -20.22 6.12
C GLY A 11 12.59 -18.90 5.98
N LYS A 12 12.62 -18.27 4.79
CA LYS A 12 11.75 -17.13 4.46
C LYS A 12 10.31 -17.64 4.32
N ARG A 13 9.34 -16.92 4.90
CA ARG A 13 7.91 -17.25 4.82
C ARG A 13 7.10 -16.02 4.46
N TYR A 14 7.42 -15.44 3.29
CA TYR A 14 6.78 -14.21 2.82
C TYR A 14 5.29 -14.46 2.53
N ASP A 15 4.94 -15.70 2.17
CA ASP A 15 3.57 -16.19 2.09
C ASP A 15 2.78 -15.94 3.40
N LEU A 16 3.35 -16.30 4.55
CA LEU A 16 2.71 -16.14 5.86
C LEU A 16 2.83 -14.72 6.42
N ALA A 17 4.00 -14.09 6.29
CA ALA A 17 4.25 -12.75 6.82
C ALA A 17 3.33 -11.70 6.18
N VAL A 18 3.15 -11.78 4.85
CA VAL A 18 2.28 -10.84 4.12
C VAL A 18 0.81 -11.00 4.50
N ILE A 19 0.33 -12.23 4.68
CA ILE A 19 -1.06 -12.50 5.10
C ILE A 19 -1.28 -12.05 6.55
N GLY A 20 -0.29 -12.27 7.43
CA GLY A 20 -0.32 -11.82 8.83
C GLY A 20 -0.46 -10.30 8.97
N CYS A 21 0.32 -9.53 8.22
CA CYS A 21 0.22 -8.06 8.22
C CYS A 21 -1.13 -7.54 7.71
N ARG A 22 -1.77 -8.25 6.76
CA ARG A 22 -3.07 -7.87 6.19
C ARG A 22 -4.24 -8.14 7.14
N ARG A 23 -4.16 -9.18 7.97
CA ARG A 23 -5.19 -9.50 8.99
C ARG A 23 -5.10 -8.63 10.24
N ALA A 24 -3.90 -8.12 10.56
CA ALA A 24 -3.68 -7.31 11.76
C ALA A 24 -4.33 -5.91 11.68
N ASN A 25 -4.59 -5.39 10.48
CA ASN A 25 -5.32 -4.13 10.29
C ASN A 25 -6.82 -4.40 10.21
N ALA A 26 -7.50 -4.38 11.36
CA ALA A 26 -8.95 -4.25 11.46
C ALA A 26 -9.35 -2.91 10.83
N THR A 27 -9.63 -2.95 9.53
CA THR A 27 -9.92 -1.76 8.74
C THR A 27 -11.35 -1.36 9.02
N PHE A 28 -11.59 -0.44 9.95
CA PHE A 28 -12.89 0.27 10.14
C PHE A 28 -13.24 1.09 8.88
N PHE A 29 -13.23 0.46 7.72
CA PHE A 29 -13.26 1.09 6.42
C PHE A 29 -14.68 1.53 6.08
N GLU A 30 -15.67 0.73 6.48
CA GLU A 30 -17.06 1.15 6.49
C GLU A 30 -17.54 1.58 7.88
N SER A 31 -18.22 2.73 7.92
CA SER A 31 -18.79 3.31 9.16
C SER A 31 -20.19 2.78 9.45
N TYR A 32 -20.90 2.27 8.45
CA TYR A 32 -22.33 1.95 8.53
C TYR A 32 -22.67 0.48 8.23
N GLU A 33 -21.82 -0.25 7.50
CA GLU A 33 -21.95 -1.69 7.27
C GLU A 33 -20.72 -2.45 7.78
N GLY A 34 -20.85 -3.76 8.06
CA GLY A 34 -19.68 -4.59 8.35
C GLY A 34 -18.80 -4.73 7.12
N ASP A 35 -17.47 -4.64 7.30
CA ASP A 35 -16.53 -4.71 6.20
C ASP A 35 -16.68 -6.03 5.41
N LYS A 36 -16.95 -5.91 4.10
CA LYS A 36 -17.09 -7.06 3.19
C LYS A 36 -15.73 -7.63 2.76
N ALA A 37 -14.66 -6.86 2.95
CA ALA A 37 -13.31 -7.25 2.60
C ALA A 37 -12.65 -7.98 3.77
N GLY A 38 -12.25 -9.25 3.57
CA GLY A 38 -11.56 -10.03 4.60
C GLY A 38 -10.13 -9.57 4.89
N ALA A 39 -9.55 -8.72 4.04
CA ALA A 39 -8.26 -8.08 4.24
C ALA A 39 -8.05 -6.91 3.25
N ILE A 40 -7.29 -5.88 3.65
CA ILE A 40 -6.93 -4.73 2.79
C ILE A 40 -5.41 -4.53 2.81
N THR A 41 -4.85 -3.99 1.72
CA THR A 41 -3.45 -3.60 1.62
C THR A 41 -3.30 -2.33 0.80
N TRP A 42 -2.21 -1.59 1.04
CA TRP A 42 -1.87 -0.41 0.25
C TRP A 42 -1.20 -0.81 -1.06
N ALA A 43 -1.49 -0.06 -2.12
CA ALA A 43 -0.87 -0.24 -3.42
C ALA A 43 -0.61 1.13 -4.06
N ILE A 44 0.41 1.18 -4.93
CA ILE A 44 0.68 2.33 -5.79
C ILE A 44 0.20 1.99 -7.20
N ASP A 45 -0.55 2.88 -7.84
CA ASP A 45 -0.88 2.76 -9.25
C ASP A 45 0.35 3.08 -10.10
N LEU A 46 0.92 2.07 -10.76
CA LEU A 46 2.08 2.24 -11.65
C LEU A 46 1.68 2.48 -13.11
N THR A 47 0.38 2.51 -13.43
CA THR A 47 -0.11 2.79 -14.79
C THR A 47 0.47 4.09 -15.39
N PRO A 48 0.72 5.17 -14.63
CA PRO A 48 1.34 6.38 -15.21
C PRO A 48 2.72 6.15 -15.82
N LEU A 49 3.51 5.22 -15.27
CA LEU A 49 4.85 4.88 -15.78
C LEU A 49 4.78 4.21 -17.16
N THR A 50 3.66 3.56 -17.49
CA THR A 50 3.48 2.94 -18.81
C THR A 50 2.99 3.93 -19.86
N LYS A 51 2.52 5.11 -19.45
CA LYS A 51 1.94 6.13 -20.35
C LYS A 51 2.89 7.30 -20.62
N ILE A 52 3.84 7.53 -19.73
CA ILE A 52 4.77 8.66 -19.80
C ILE A 52 6.19 8.10 -19.97
N GLU A 53 6.67 8.03 -21.22
CA GLU A 53 7.92 7.34 -21.59
C GLU A 53 9.17 7.75 -20.81
N LYS A 54 9.21 8.99 -20.30
CA LYS A 54 10.37 9.55 -19.59
C LYS A 54 10.14 9.74 -18.09
N LEU A 55 9.05 9.20 -17.55
CA LEU A 55 8.78 9.30 -16.12
C LEU A 55 9.64 8.29 -15.36
N SER A 56 10.57 8.78 -14.56
CA SER A 56 11.39 7.97 -13.66
C SER A 56 10.50 7.35 -12.58
N VAL A 57 10.67 6.04 -12.35
CA VAL A 57 10.02 5.33 -11.24
C VAL A 57 10.37 5.95 -9.89
N VAL A 58 11.62 6.39 -9.74
CA VAL A 58 12.10 7.05 -8.52
C VAL A 58 11.37 8.36 -8.34
N ASP A 59 11.38 9.23 -9.35
CA ASP A 59 10.76 10.56 -9.25
C ASP A 59 9.25 10.46 -9.03
N TYR A 60 8.58 9.52 -9.70
CA TYR A 60 7.16 9.25 -9.51
C TYR A 60 6.85 8.80 -8.08
N THR A 61 7.64 7.86 -7.54
CA THR A 61 7.44 7.36 -6.19
C THR A 61 7.67 8.44 -5.14
N PHE A 62 8.74 9.23 -5.28
CA PHE A 62 9.03 10.36 -4.38
C PHE A 62 7.95 11.43 -4.43
N HIS A 63 7.42 11.72 -5.62
CA HIS A 63 6.30 12.63 -5.77
C HIS A 63 5.07 12.16 -4.97
N LEU A 64 4.68 10.88 -5.08
CA LEU A 64 3.56 10.33 -4.31
C LEU A 64 3.77 10.43 -2.79
N ILE A 65 4.99 10.20 -2.32
CA ILE A 65 5.34 10.32 -0.89
C ILE A 65 5.20 11.76 -0.41
N GLU A 66 5.74 12.73 -1.16
CA GLU A 66 5.65 14.15 -0.79
C GLU A 66 4.20 14.67 -0.81
N SER A 67 3.41 14.25 -1.80
CA SER A 67 1.97 14.54 -1.83
C SER A 67 1.24 13.96 -0.63
N SER A 68 1.53 12.71 -0.27
CA SER A 68 0.93 12.03 0.89
C SER A 68 1.30 12.72 2.21
N LYS A 69 2.59 13.05 2.38
CA LYS A 69 3.11 13.81 3.53
C LYS A 69 2.38 15.15 3.69
N THR A 70 2.20 15.88 2.59
CA THR A 70 1.53 17.18 2.58
C THR A 70 0.06 17.03 2.95
N ASP A 71 -0.65 16.05 2.40
CA ASP A 71 -2.06 15.79 2.73
C ASP A 71 -2.25 15.46 4.21
N VAL A 72 -1.42 14.57 4.77
CA VAL A 72 -1.46 14.21 6.20
C VAL A 72 -1.25 15.43 7.07
N LYS A 73 -0.22 16.23 6.78
CA LYS A 73 0.07 17.46 7.52
C LYS A 73 -1.14 18.40 7.52
N ASN A 74 -1.68 18.69 6.33
CA ASN A 74 -2.80 19.61 6.18
C ASN A 74 -4.06 19.13 6.92
N ARG A 75 -4.33 17.83 6.92
CA ARG A 75 -5.46 17.24 7.66
C ARG A 75 -5.30 17.40 9.17
N ILE A 76 -4.10 17.16 9.71
CA ILE A 76 -3.83 17.33 11.13
C ILE A 76 -3.96 18.80 11.51
N GLU A 77 -3.34 19.71 10.76
CA GLU A 77 -3.38 21.16 11.01
C GLU A 77 -4.80 21.74 10.96
N LYS A 78 -5.72 21.13 10.20
CA LYS A 78 -7.13 21.54 10.18
C LYS A 78 -7.86 21.34 11.52
N PHE A 79 -7.40 20.40 12.35
CA PHE A 79 -8.05 20.02 13.61
C PHE A 79 -7.23 20.41 14.85
N LEU A 80 -6.07 21.07 14.67
CA LEU A 80 -5.31 21.74 15.72
C LEU A 80 -5.76 23.21 15.83
#